data_AF-K1SIA7-F1
#
_entry.id   AF-K1SIA7-F1
#
_cell.length_a   1.000
_cell.length_b   1.000
_cell.length_c   1.000
_cell.angle_alpha   90.00
_cell.angle_beta   90.00
_cell.angle_gamma   90.00
#
_symmetry.space_group_name_H-M   'P 1'
#
loop_
_entity.id
_entity.type
_entity.pdbx_description
1 polymer ?
#
loop_
_entity_poly.entity_id
_entity_poly.type
_entity_poly.pdbx_seq_one_letter_code
_entity_poly.pdbx_strand_id
1 'polypeptide(L)'
;MKDLKYLYEFEKLLESANNPLVQQACAEGKHALAYTCYHMPEVLLNTGDCFSVRLRAPLTGSLDISSYYMSNFICDYCKSLLERGI
;
A
#
# COMPACT_ATOMS: atom_id res chain seq x y z
N MET A 1 -21.68 -17.18 -11.69
CA MET A 1 -20.29 -17.69 -11.73
C MET A 1 -19.35 -16.97 -12.71
N LYS A 2 -19.83 -16.19 -13.70
CA LYS A 2 -18.95 -15.44 -14.62
C LYS A 2 -18.10 -14.34 -13.93
N ASP A 3 -18.60 -13.76 -12.84
CA ASP A 3 -17.92 -12.65 -12.16
C ASP A 3 -16.92 -13.08 -11.08
N LEU A 4 -16.94 -14.36 -10.67
CA LEU A 4 -16.01 -14.89 -9.66
C LEU A 4 -14.54 -14.83 -10.12
N LYS A 5 -14.29 -14.93 -11.43
CA LYS A 5 -12.92 -14.82 -11.96
C LYS A 5 -12.30 -13.44 -11.69
N TYR A 6 -13.11 -12.38 -11.81
CA TYR A 6 -12.64 -11.01 -11.57
C TYR A 6 -12.47 -10.75 -10.07
N LEU A 7 -13.32 -11.34 -9.22
CA LEU A 7 -13.17 -11.25 -7.77
C LEU A 7 -11.79 -11.77 -7.32
N TYR A 8 -11.41 -12.95 -7.80
CA TYR A 8 -10.11 -13.55 -7.48
C TYR A 8 -8.93 -12.71 -7.98
N GLU A 9 -9.06 -12.11 -9.17
CA GLU A 9 -8.06 -11.18 -9.69
C GLU A 9 -7.92 -9.93 -8.80
N PHE A 10 -9.03 -9.33 -8.37
CA PHE A 10 -8.99 -8.16 -7.49
C PHE A 10 -8.48 -8.49 -6.08
N GLU A 11 -8.84 -9.65 -5.52
CA GLU A 11 -8.32 -10.09 -4.21
C GLU A 11 -6.80 -10.22 -4.23
N LYS A 12 -6.25 -10.83 -5.29
CA LYS A 12 -4.79 -10.92 -5.46
C LYS A 12 -4.10 -9.56 -5.49
N LEU A 13 -4.73 -8.55 -6.10
CA LEU A 13 -4.16 -7.20 -6.14
C LEU A 13 -4.09 -6.54 -4.74
N LEU A 14 -4.89 -7.01 -3.77
CA LEU A 14 -4.90 -6.50 -2.40
C LEU A 14 -3.86 -7.16 -1.48
N GLU A 15 -3.27 -8.29 -1.89
CA GLU A 15 -2.25 -9.02 -1.11
C GLU A 15 -0.92 -8.26 -1.02
N SER A 16 -0.65 -7.34 -1.94
CA SER A 16 0.58 -6.53 -1.95
C SER A 16 0.31 -5.13 -2.47
N ALA A 17 0.86 -4.12 -1.80
CA ALA A 17 0.84 -2.75 -2.31
C ALA A 17 1.67 -2.59 -3.61
N ASN A 18 2.73 -3.39 -3.80
CA ASN A 18 3.52 -3.44 -5.03
C ASN A 18 3.04 -4.58 -5.94
N ASN A 19 1.78 -4.51 -6.35
CA ASN A 19 1.14 -5.51 -7.21
C ASN A 19 1.54 -5.35 -8.69
N PRO A 20 1.13 -6.29 -9.58
CA PRO A 20 1.51 -6.24 -11.00
C PRO A 20 1.11 -4.94 -11.73
N LEU A 21 0.02 -4.27 -11.33
CA LEU A 21 -0.40 -3.01 -11.95
C LEU A 21 0.56 -1.87 -11.60
N VAL A 22 1.03 -1.82 -10.35
CA VAL A 22 2.05 -0.86 -9.91
C VAL A 22 3.37 -1.09 -10.65
N GLN A 23 3.79 -2.36 -10.75
CA GLN A 23 5.02 -2.73 -11.45
C GLN A 23 4.95 -2.37 -12.95
N GLN A 24 3.81 -2.62 -13.59
CA GLN A 24 3.58 -2.23 -14.98
C GLN A 24 3.66 -0.71 -15.16
N ALA A 25 2.96 0.07 -14.33
CA ALA A 25 2.99 1.52 -14.40
C ALA A 25 4.42 2.09 -14.22
N CYS A 26 5.19 1.51 -13.29
CA CYS A 26 6.60 1.87 -13.11
C CYS A 26 7.46 1.51 -14.34
N ALA A 27 7.22 0.35 -14.97
CA ALA A 27 7.91 -0.05 -16.20
C ALA A 27 7.58 0.86 -17.40
N GLU A 28 6.37 1.44 -17.42
CA GLU A 28 5.94 2.45 -18.41
C GLU A 28 6.53 3.85 -18.14
N GLY A 29 7.37 3.99 -17.11
CA GLY A 29 8.06 5.25 -16.78
C GLY A 29 7.33 6.14 -15.77
N LYS A 30 6.21 5.69 -15.20
CA LYS A 30 5.48 6.44 -14.16
C LYS A 30 6.12 6.26 -12.78
N HIS A 31 5.86 7.20 -11.89
CA HIS A 31 6.36 7.22 -10.52
C HIS A 31 5.26 6.92 -9.51
N ALA A 32 5.44 5.85 -8.74
CA ALA A 32 4.52 5.50 -7.65
C ALA A 32 4.72 6.43 -6.45
N LEU A 33 3.67 7.17 -6.08
CA LEU A 33 3.61 7.97 -4.86
C LEU A 33 2.81 7.24 -3.79
N ALA A 34 3.51 6.70 -2.81
CA ALA A 34 2.92 5.96 -1.70
C ALA A 34 2.27 6.89 -0.67
N TYR A 35 1.07 6.56 -0.19
CA TYR A 35 0.39 7.29 0.88
C TYR A 35 -0.34 6.37 1.87
N THR A 36 -0.65 6.90 3.06
CA THR A 36 -1.13 6.11 4.20
C THR A 36 -2.52 6.54 4.68
N CYS A 37 -2.77 7.84 4.78
CA CYS A 37 -4.02 8.39 5.31
C CYS A 37 -5.01 8.78 4.20
N TYR A 38 -6.31 8.66 4.46
CA TYR A 38 -7.36 9.02 3.50
C TYR A 38 -7.48 10.52 3.25
N HIS A 39 -6.91 11.36 4.12
CA HIS A 39 -6.89 12.82 3.92
C HIS A 39 -5.84 13.27 2.91
N MET A 40 -5.05 12.35 2.34
CA MET A 40 -4.03 12.71 1.36
C MET A 40 -4.70 13.17 0.06
N PRO A 41 -4.29 14.30 -0.54
CA PRO A 41 -4.91 14.80 -1.75
C PRO A 41 -4.51 13.98 -2.98
N GLU A 42 -5.18 12.86 -3.23
CA GLU A 42 -4.90 11.95 -4.36
C GLU A 42 -4.87 12.66 -5.71
N VAL A 43 -5.73 13.67 -5.91
CA VAL A 43 -5.75 14.48 -7.14
C VAL A 43 -4.40 15.15 -7.39
N LEU A 44 -3.72 15.63 -6.35
CA LEU A 44 -2.40 16.24 -6.47
C LEU A 44 -1.30 15.20 -6.67
N LEU A 45 -1.43 14.03 -6.04
CA LEU A 45 -0.47 12.93 -6.20
C LEU A 45 -0.50 12.33 -7.61
N ASN A 46 -1.63 12.41 -8.31
CA ASN A 46 -1.81 11.86 -9.66
C ASN A 46 -1.48 12.85 -10.78
N THR A 47 -0.67 13.88 -10.49
CA THR A 47 -0.27 14.88 -11.48
C THR A 47 1.03 14.50 -12.19
N GLY A 48 1.15 14.87 -13.47
CA GLY A 48 2.33 14.55 -14.29
C GLY A 48 2.50 13.04 -14.50
N ASP A 49 3.72 12.55 -14.34
CA ASP A 49 4.06 11.13 -14.48
C ASP A 49 3.86 10.33 -13.17
N CYS A 50 3.16 10.89 -12.19
CA CYS A 50 2.95 10.25 -10.89
C CYS A 50 1.60 9.52 -10.77
N PHE A 51 1.55 8.47 -9.96
CA PHE A 51 0.31 7.82 -9.56
C PHE A 51 0.32 7.43 -8.07
N SER A 52 -0.83 7.56 -7.41
CA SER A 52 -0.98 7.34 -5.99
C SER A 52 -1.19 5.85 -5.68
N VAL A 53 -0.41 5.33 -4.74
CA VAL A 53 -0.53 3.95 -4.23
C VAL A 53 -0.81 3.98 -2.74
N ARG A 54 -1.93 3.40 -2.32
CA ARG A 54 -2.24 3.28 -0.91
C ARG A 54 -1.45 2.14 -0.29
N LEU A 55 -0.63 2.45 0.71
CA LEU A 55 0.12 1.42 1.42
C LEU A 55 -0.77 0.62 2.35
N ARG A 56 -0.55 -0.69 2.36
CA ARG A 56 -1.14 -1.63 3.31
C ARG A 56 -0.05 -2.60 3.73
N ALA A 57 -0.14 -3.09 4.96
CA ALA A 57 0.68 -4.17 5.46
C ALA A 57 -0.19 -5.41 5.71
N PRO A 58 -0.65 -6.11 4.65
CA PRO A 58 -1.31 -7.39 4.82
C PRO A 58 -0.32 -8.41 5.40
N LEU A 59 -0.85 -9.39 6.12
CA LEU A 59 -0.07 -10.46 6.76
C LEU A 59 0.91 -9.97 7.85
N THR A 60 0.71 -8.78 8.42
CA THR A 60 1.48 -8.35 9.60
C THR A 60 1.18 -9.28 10.78
N GLY A 61 2.21 -9.97 11.26
CA GLY A 61 2.11 -10.92 12.38
C GLY A 61 2.48 -10.30 13.73
N SER A 62 3.69 -9.73 13.82
CA SER A 62 4.19 -9.04 15.03
C SER A 62 4.35 -7.54 14.78
N LEU A 63 4.50 -6.78 15.86
CA LEU A 63 4.81 -5.35 15.87
C LEU A 63 6.02 -5.05 16.79
N ASP A 64 6.87 -6.05 17.06
CA ASP A 64 7.94 -5.93 18.05
C ASP A 64 8.96 -4.87 17.66
N ILE A 65 9.34 -4.80 16.37
CA ILE A 65 10.33 -3.84 15.89
C ILE A 65 9.74 -2.44 15.86
N SER A 66 8.55 -2.29 15.30
CA SER A 66 7.86 -1.01 15.20
C SER A 66 7.50 -0.42 16.58
N SER A 67 7.19 -1.26 17.57
CA SER A 67 6.94 -0.83 18.95
C SER A 67 8.20 -0.37 19.69
N TYR A 68 9.39 -0.75 19.22
CA TYR A 68 10.64 -0.20 19.71
C TYR A 68 10.86 1.25 19.23
N TYR A 69 10.49 1.55 17.98
CA TYR A 69 10.71 2.87 17.36
C TYR A 69 9.52 3.83 17.50
N MET A 70 8.33 3.32 17.79
CA MET A 70 7.09 4.12 17.86
C MET A 70 6.42 3.98 19.22
N SER A 71 5.83 5.09 19.70
CA SER A 71 5.04 5.07 20.92
C SER A 71 3.84 4.12 20.82
N ASN A 72 3.51 3.47 21.93
CA ASN A 72 2.31 2.65 22.05
C ASN A 72 1.00 3.41 21.76
N PHE A 73 1.01 4.75 21.87
CA PHE A 73 -0.15 5.61 21.55
C PHE A 73 -0.37 5.83 20.04
N ILE A 74 0.53 5.36 19.17
CA ILE A 74 0.35 5.47 17.71
C ILE A 74 -0.54 4.34 17.20
N CYS A 75 -1.37 4.65 16.19
CA CYS A 75 -2.20 3.67 15.49
C CYS A 75 -1.37 2.51 14.94
N ASP A 76 -1.84 1.28 15.20
CA ASP A 76 -1.14 0.07 14.77
C ASP A 76 -1.02 -0.05 13.25
N TYR A 77 -1.88 0.61 12.46
CA TYR A 77 -1.69 0.67 11.01
C TYR A 77 -0.33 1.31 10.64
N CYS A 78 0.06 2.39 11.30
CA CYS A 78 1.36 3.03 11.06
C CYS A 78 2.51 2.13 11.53
N LYS A 79 2.33 1.45 12.67
CA LYS A 79 3.32 0.49 13.18
C LYS A 79 3.49 -0.70 12.23
N SER A 80 2.41 -1.27 11.72
CA SER A 80 2.42 -2.37 10.76
C SER A 80 3.14 -2.00 9.46
N LEU A 81 2.99 -0.75 9.00
CA LEU A 81 3.73 -0.26 7.84
C LEU A 81 5.23 -0.13 8.13
N LEU A 82 5.60 0.38 9.31
CA LEU A 82 7.00 0.44 9.72
C LEU A 82 7.61 -0.96 9.86
N GLU A 83 6.90 -1.88 10.51
CA GLU A 83 7.33 -3.26 10.70
C GLU A 83 7.64 -3.94 9.36
N ARG A 84 6.79 -3.72 8.34
CA ARG A 84 6.97 -4.28 7.00
C ARG A 84 8.12 -3.62 6.21
N GLY A 85 8.47 -2.38 6.55
CA GLY A 85 9.48 -1.60 5.85
C GLY A 85 10.92 -1.84 6.32
N ILE A 86 11.10 -2.60 7.39
CA ILE A 86 12.39 -2.97 7.98
C ILE A 86 12.76 -4.39 7.51
#